data_AF-A0A397UNC3-F1
#
_entry.id   AF-A0A397UNC3-F1
#
_cell.length_a   1.000
_cell.length_b   1.000
_cell.length_c   1.000
_cell.angle_alpha   90.00
_cell.angle_beta   90.00
_cell.angle_gamma   90.00
#
_symmetry.space_group_name_H-M   'P 1'
#
loop_
_entity.id
_entity.type
_entity.pdbx_description
1 polymer ?
#
loop_
_entity_poly.entity_id
_entity_poly.type
_entity_poly.pdbx_seq_one_letter_code
_entity_poly.pdbx_strand_id
1 'polypeptide(L)'
;MTWNNNRKQFKEIWPEKYDAYMSLDFNKLECDGYDEEVYFSNTFSPIFKSDGTVGGLFCIAQETTQKVLTTQRLKLLGHLTSS
;
A
#
# COMPACT_ATOMS: atom_id res chain seq x y z
N MET A 1 -6.69 -1.30 -4.56
CA MET A 1 -6.70 -2.22 -3.41
C MET A 1 -6.64 -1.39 -2.14
N THR A 2 -7.32 -1.79 -1.07
CA THR A 2 -7.18 -1.12 0.23
C THR A 2 -5.91 -1.65 0.93
N TRP A 3 -5.29 -0.82 1.77
CA TRP A 3 -4.08 -1.17 2.55
C TRP A 3 -4.20 -2.53 3.29
N ASN A 4 -5.41 -2.88 3.74
CA ASN A 4 -5.70 -4.17 4.38
C ASN A 4 -5.47 -5.39 3.47
N ASN A 5 -5.72 -5.28 2.16
CA ASN A 5 -5.55 -6.41 1.25
C ASN A 5 -4.07 -6.72 1.00
N ASN A 6 -3.23 -5.67 0.98
CA ASN A 6 -1.78 -5.79 0.83
C ASN A 6 -1.15 -6.51 2.04
N ARG A 7 -1.63 -6.21 3.26
CA ARG A 7 -1.16 -6.91 4.48
C ARG A 7 -1.40 -8.41 4.42
N LYS A 8 -2.61 -8.80 4.01
CA LYS A 8 -2.99 -10.21 3.95
C LYS A 8 -2.10 -10.97 2.97
N GLN A 9 -1.94 -10.44 1.76
CA GLN A 9 -1.09 -11.05 0.73
C GLN A 9 0.38 -11.17 1.18
N PHE A 10 0.94 -10.10 1.76
CA PHE A 10 2.32 -10.15 2.25
C PHE A 10 2.48 -11.19 3.37
N LYS A 11 1.55 -11.23 4.32
CA LYS A 11 1.60 -12.18 5.44
C LYS A 11 1.55 -13.63 4.97
N GLU A 12 0.79 -13.92 3.90
CA GLU A 12 0.73 -15.24 3.29
C GLU A 12 2.06 -15.61 2.58
N ILE A 13 2.72 -14.63 1.96
CA ILE A 13 3.96 -14.85 1.21
C ILE A 13 5.19 -14.96 2.11
N TRP A 14 5.33 -14.03 3.08
CA TRP A 14 6.53 -13.94 3.91
C TRP A 14 6.19 -13.64 5.39
N PRO A 15 5.60 -14.61 6.12
CA PRO A 15 5.09 -14.40 7.48
C PRO A 15 6.16 -13.87 8.45
N GLU A 16 7.38 -14.40 8.40
CA GLU A 16 8.46 -14.03 9.30
C GLU A 16 9.05 -12.64 9.05
N LYS A 17 8.76 -12.04 7.89
CA LYS A 17 9.14 -10.65 7.57
C LYS A 17 7.98 -9.68 7.66
N TYR A 18 6.78 -10.17 7.98
CA TYR A 18 5.56 -9.36 8.04
C TYR A 18 5.70 -8.17 9.00
N ASP A 19 6.15 -8.41 10.23
CA ASP A 19 6.27 -7.35 11.24
C ASP A 19 7.30 -6.29 10.83
N ALA A 20 8.43 -6.72 10.27
CA ALA A 20 9.44 -5.82 9.74
C ALA A 20 8.89 -4.98 8.56
N TYR A 21 8.13 -5.60 7.65
CA TYR A 21 7.52 -4.89 6.53
C TYR A 21 6.40 -3.94 6.96
N MET A 22 5.61 -4.30 7.97
CA MET A 22 4.54 -3.46 8.51
C MET A 22 5.05 -2.31 9.37
N SER A 23 6.27 -2.42 9.91
CA SER A 23 6.92 -1.30 10.60
C SER A 23 7.38 -0.18 9.67
N LEU A 24 7.46 -0.44 8.36
CA LEU A 24 7.73 0.57 7.35
C LEU A 24 6.43 1.33 7.06
N ASP A 25 6.37 2.60 7.46
CA ASP A 25 5.20 3.44 7.21
C ASP A 25 5.22 3.98 5.78
N PHE A 26 4.90 3.12 4.81
CA PHE A 26 4.87 3.47 3.38
C PHE A 26 3.85 4.56 3.00
N ASN A 27 2.96 4.95 3.92
CA ASN A 27 1.91 5.95 3.63
C ASN A 27 2.33 7.37 4.02
N LYS A 28 3.47 7.53 4.71
CA LYS A 28 4.07 8.81 5.03
C LYS A 28 5.39 8.94 4.30
N LEU A 29 5.36 9.65 3.18
CA LEU A 29 6.56 10.07 2.49
C LEU A 29 6.80 11.53 2.83
N GLU A 30 8.03 11.84 3.25
CA GLU A 30 8.48 13.22 3.32
C GLU A 30 8.66 13.70 1.88
N CYS A 31 7.81 14.63 1.45
CA CYS A 31 7.91 15.29 0.16
C CYS A 31 8.06 16.79 0.43
N ASP A 32 9.16 17.38 -0.03
CA ASP A 32 9.46 18.80 0.12
C ASP A 32 9.37 19.35 1.58
N GLY A 33 9.74 18.52 2.57
CA GLY A 33 9.79 18.90 3.98
C GLY A 33 8.45 18.84 4.73
N TYR A 34 7.41 18.26 4.11
CA TYR A 34 6.12 18.01 4.75
C TYR A 34 5.75 16.52 4.66
N ASP A 35 5.08 16.02 5.70
CA ASP A 35 4.46 14.70 5.69
C ASP A 35 3.26 14.74 4.74
N GLU A 36 3.43 14.22 3.52
CA GLU A 36 2.32 14.04 2.60
C GLU A 36 1.68 12.66 2.78
N GLU A 37 0.35 12.61 2.77
CA GLU A 37 -0.39 11.36 2.76
C GLU A 37 -0.41 10.79 1.33
N VAL A 38 0.35 9.72 1.12
CA VAL A 38 0.51 9.08 -0.19
C VAL A 38 -0.15 7.70 -0.18
N TYR A 39 -0.83 7.34 -1.27
CA TYR A 39 -1.56 6.08 -1.37
C TYR A 39 -0.99 5.20 -2.49
N PHE A 40 -0.58 3.98 -2.15
CA PHE A 40 -0.06 3.02 -3.12
C PHE A 40 -0.97 1.81 -3.33
N SER A 41 -1.04 1.35 -4.58
CA SER A 41 -1.54 0.04 -4.96
C SER A 41 -0.33 -0.85 -5.23
N ASN A 42 -0.08 -1.80 -4.31
CA ASN A 42 1.07 -2.70 -4.37
C ASN A 42 0.64 -4.08 -4.85
N THR A 43 1.51 -4.74 -5.61
CA THR A 43 1.39 -6.16 -5.93
C THR A 43 2.69 -6.85 -5.56
N PHE A 44 2.60 -7.95 -4.82
CA PHE A 44 3.75 -8.72 -4.37
C PHE A 44 3.86 -10.04 -5.12
N SER A 45 5.06 -10.38 -5.56
CA SER A 45 5.41 -11.66 -6.15
C SER A 45 6.65 -12.24 -5.45
N PRO A 46 6.57 -13.43 -4.83
CA PRO A 46 7.73 -14.05 -4.19
C PRO A 46 8.79 -14.45 -5.22
N ILE A 47 10.04 -14.28 -4.83
CA ILE A 47 11.20 -14.85 -5.53
C ILE A 47 11.67 -16.05 -4.69
N PHE A 48 11.54 -17.24 -5.26
CA PHE A 48 11.93 -18.48 -4.59
C PHE A 48 13.39 -18.84 -4.86
N LYS A 49 14.04 -19.42 -3.86
CA LYS A 49 15.34 -20.08 -4.00
C LYS A 49 15.16 -21.50 -4.55
N SER A 50 16.27 -22.17 -4.84
CA SER A 50 16.29 -23.56 -5.30
C SER A 50 15.71 -24.56 -4.30
N ASP A 51 15.71 -24.24 -3.00
CA ASP A 51 15.14 -25.07 -1.93
C ASP A 51 13.64 -24.83 -1.71
N GLY A 52 13.00 -23.96 -2.52
CA GLY A 52 11.59 -23.60 -2.40
C GLY A 52 11.29 -22.55 -1.33
N THR A 53 12.29 -22.07 -0.59
CA THR A 53 12.11 -20.98 0.38
C THR A 53 12.06 -19.62 -0.31
N VAL A 54 11.39 -18.64 0.29
CA VAL A 54 11.37 -17.27 -0.22
C VAL A 54 12.73 -16.61 0.03
N GLY A 55 13.39 -16.20 -1.05
CA GLY A 55 14.68 -15.50 -1.01
C GLY A 55 14.56 -13.99 -1.20
N GLY A 56 13.44 -13.52 -1.73
CA GLY A 56 13.19 -12.11 -1.99
C GLY A 56 11.72 -11.85 -2.31
N LEU A 57 11.34 -10.57 -2.32
CA LEU A 57 10.02 -10.14 -2.74
C LEU A 57 10.15 -9.13 -3.86
N PHE A 58 9.52 -9.40 -4.98
CA PHE A 58 9.34 -8.43 -6.04
C PHE A 58 8.04 -7.65 -5.78
N CYS A 59 8.13 -6.32 -5.74
CA CYS A 59 6.99 -5.44 -5.51
C CYS A 59 6.84 -4.48 -6.68
N ILE A 60 5.63 -4.40 -7.22
CA ILE A 60 5.21 -3.29 -8.07
C ILE A 60 4.37 -2.37 -7.20
N ALA A 61 4.83 -1.15 -6.98
CA ALA A 61 4.08 -0.11 -6.28
C ALA A 61 3.63 0.94 -7.30
N GLN A 62 2.31 1.13 -7.42
CA GLN A 62 1.73 2.19 -8.23
C GLN A 62 1.12 3.25 -7.32
N GLU A 63 1.53 4.49 -7.47
CA GLU A 63 0.93 5.60 -6.73
C GLU A 63 -0.50 5.88 -7.24
N THR A 64 -1.42 6.10 -6.31
CA THR A 64 -2.85 6.29 -6.56
C THR A 64 -3.46 7.44 -5.76
N THR A 65 -2.63 8.29 -5.15
CA THR A 65 -3.01 9.43 -4.29
C THR A 65 -4.09 10.29 -4.95
N GLN A 66 -3.84 10.76 -6.17
CA GLN A 66 -4.78 11.64 -6.89
C GLN A 66 -6.16 10.99 -7.10
N LYS A 67 -6.20 9.68 -7.37
CA LYS A 67 -7.45 8.93 -7.56
C LYS A 67 -8.23 8.83 -6.25
N VAL A 68 -7.56 8.56 -5.13
CA VAL A 68 -8.17 8.48 -3.81
C VAL A 68 -8.73 9.84 -3.40
N LEU A 69 -7.93 10.90 -3.50
CA LEU A 69 -8.34 12.27 -3.15
C LEU A 69 -9.52 12.75 -4.00
N THR A 70 -9.49 12.48 -5.31
CA THR A 70 -10.61 12.82 -6.21
C THR A 70 -11.90 12.12 -5.78
N THR A 71 -11.81 10.82 -5.46
CA THR A 71 -12.98 10.04 -5.00
C THR A 71 -13.54 10.60 -3.69
N GLN A 72 -12.68 10.96 -2.74
CA GLN A 72 -13.11 11.55 -1.46
C GLN A 72 -13.78 12.91 -1.64
N ARG A 73 -13.20 13.78 -2.48
CA ARG A 73 -13.77 15.10 -2.82
C ARG A 73 -15.18 14.96 -3.41
N LEU A 74 -15.35 14.06 -4.38
CA LEU A 74 -16.65 13.82 -5.00
C LEU A 74 -17.70 13.29 -4.01
N LYS A 75 -17.30 12.40 -3.08
CA LYS A 75 -18.19 11.92 -2.02
C LYS A 75 -18.64 13.02 -1.08
N LEU A 76 -17.73 13.91 -0.69
CA LEU A 76 -18.03 15.06 0.18
C LEU A 76 -18.97 16.04 -0.51
N LEU A 77 -18.68 16.39 -1.77
CA LEU A 77 -19.56 17.21 -2.60
C LEU A 77 -20.97 16.63 -2.65
N GLY A 78 -21.10 15.33 -2.92
CA GLY A 78 -22.40 14.65 -2.93
C GLY A 78 -23.16 14.77 -1.60
N HIS A 79 -22.47 14.60 -0.46
CA HIS A 79 -23.08 14.79 0.87
C HIS A 79 -23.60 16.21 1.07
N LEU A 80 -22.76 17.22 0.77
CA LEU A 80 -23.11 18.63 0.97
C LEU A 80 -24.27 19.10 0.09
N THR A 81 -24.44 18.50 -1.10
CA THR A 81 -25.57 18.82 -2.00
C THR A 81 -26.87 18.10 -1.65
N SER A 82 -26.82 17.12 -0.74
CA SER A 82 -27.97 16.32 -0.31
C SER A 82 -28.56 16.73 1.04
N SER A 83 -28.03 17.81 1.64
CA SER A 83 -28.55 18.49 2.84
C SER A 83 -29.21 19.82 2.45
#